data_AF-A0AAW9HY60-F1
#
_entry.id   AF-A0AAW9HY60-F1
#
_cell.length_a   1.000
_cell.length_b   1.000
_cell.length_c   1.000
_cell.angle_alpha   90.00
_cell.angle_beta   90.00
_cell.angle_gamma   90.00
#
_symmetry.space_group_name_H-M   'P 1'
#
loop_
_entity.id
_entity.type
_entity.pdbx_description
1 polymer ?
#
loop_
_entity_poly.entity_id
_entity_poly.type
_entity_poly.pdbx_seq_one_letter_code
_entity_poly.pdbx_strand_id
1 'polypeptide(L)'
;LSNTVEDRVEALDKLLPMQQKDFVDIYKVMGDRPVNIRLLDPPLHEFLPHDDETIEELAKDMNIQASEIKKRIVDLAEFNPMLGHRGCRLAVTYPEIAVMQTKAIINAAIEVTKEGVNVEPDIMIPLVGALNEFKVVKNIIVETANAIIEESNV
;
A
#
# COMPACT_ATOMS: atom_id res chain seq x y z
N LEU A 1 3.04 -9.59 -13.85
CA LEU A 1 3.65 -9.87 -12.53
C LEU A 1 4.93 -9.05 -12.43
N SER A 2 5.20 -8.41 -11.30
CA SER A 2 6.39 -7.57 -11.17
C SER A 2 7.63 -8.41 -10.86
N ASN A 3 8.66 -8.32 -11.69
CA ASN A 3 9.94 -9.00 -11.45
C ASN A 3 11.00 -8.01 -10.93
N THR A 4 10.80 -6.72 -11.16
CA THR A 4 11.71 -5.64 -10.75
C THR A 4 11.04 -4.69 -9.75
N VAL A 5 11.83 -3.77 -9.16
CA VAL A 5 11.29 -2.71 -8.30
C VAL A 5 10.51 -1.72 -9.17
N GLU A 6 11.02 -1.45 -10.37
CA GLU A 6 10.45 -0.53 -11.35
C GLU A 6 9.05 -0.98 -11.78
N ASP A 7 8.87 -2.27 -12.07
CA ASP A 7 7.55 -2.84 -12.40
C ASP A 7 6.55 -2.65 -11.24
N ARG A 8 7.02 -2.75 -9.99
CA ARG A 8 6.18 -2.56 -8.81
C ARG A 8 5.78 -1.11 -8.65
N VAL A 9 6.72 -0.19 -8.81
CA VAL A 9 6.43 1.25 -8.75
C VAL A 9 5.43 1.64 -9.83
N GLU A 10 5.59 1.18 -11.07
CA GLU A 10 4.63 1.49 -12.14
C GLU A 10 3.22 0.95 -11.84
N ALA A 11 3.12 -0.27 -11.27
CA ALA A 11 1.85 -0.82 -10.86
C ALA A 11 1.23 -0.05 -9.68
N LEU A 12 2.04 0.35 -8.71
CA LEU A 12 1.64 1.14 -7.55
C LEU A 12 1.18 2.56 -7.94
N ASP A 13 1.80 3.17 -8.95
CA ASP A 13 1.41 4.49 -9.46
C ASP A 13 -0.01 4.49 -10.06
N LYS A 14 -0.49 3.34 -10.55
CA LYS A 14 -1.88 3.16 -11.00
C LYS A 14 -2.86 3.13 -9.82
N LEU A 15 -2.42 2.65 -8.66
CA LEU A 15 -3.23 2.58 -7.42
C LEU A 15 -3.25 3.91 -6.66
N LEU A 16 -2.18 4.69 -6.74
CA LEU A 16 -2.03 5.97 -6.04
C LEU A 16 -3.24 6.92 -6.20
N PRO A 17 -3.71 7.26 -7.43
CA PRO A 17 -4.84 8.18 -7.58
C PRO A 17 -6.16 7.59 -7.06
N MET A 18 -6.31 6.26 -7.07
CA MET A 18 -7.50 5.59 -6.52
C MET A 18 -7.51 5.72 -4.99
N GLN A 19 -6.41 5.36 -4.33
CA GLN A 19 -6.31 5.47 -2.87
C GLN A 19 -6.36 6.91 -2.38
N GLN A 20 -5.72 7.85 -3.07
CA GLN A 20 -5.79 9.26 -2.69
C GLN A 20 -7.24 9.75 -2.70
N LYS A 21 -8.00 9.42 -3.74
CA LYS A 21 -9.42 9.78 -3.83
C LYS A 21 -10.22 9.21 -2.66
N ASP A 22 -10.03 7.93 -2.34
CA ASP A 22 -10.72 7.29 -1.22
C ASP A 22 -10.39 7.98 0.12
N PHE A 23 -9.13 8.38 0.33
CA PHE A 23 -8.74 9.13 1.52
C PHE A 23 -9.30 10.54 1.56
N VAL A 24 -9.36 11.24 0.42
CA VAL A 24 -10.02 12.55 0.30
C VAL A 24 -11.48 12.44 0.76
N ASP A 25 -12.20 11.43 0.27
CA ASP A 25 -13.60 11.21 0.63
C ASP A 25 -13.75 10.89 2.13
N ILE A 26 -12.85 10.07 2.69
CA ILE A 26 -12.82 9.77 4.14
C ILE A 26 -12.58 11.05 4.96
N TYR A 27 -11.57 11.86 4.64
CA TYR A 27 -11.25 13.07 5.39
C TYR A 27 -12.38 14.09 5.31
N LYS A 28 -13.01 14.27 4.13
CA LYS A 28 -14.17 15.17 3.98
C LYS A 28 -15.34 14.75 4.86
N VAL A 29 -15.61 13.44 4.98
CA VAL A 29 -16.68 12.93 5.85
C VAL A 29 -16.33 13.09 7.33
N MET A 30 -15.06 12.90 7.68
CA MET A 30 -14.61 12.95 9.07
C MET A 30 -14.52 14.38 9.61
N GLY A 31 -14.21 15.36 8.75
CA GLY A 31 -13.99 16.75 9.14
C GLY A 31 -12.74 16.86 10.02
N ASP A 32 -12.84 17.62 11.11
CA ASP A 32 -11.73 17.82 12.06
C ASP A 32 -11.48 16.63 13.02
N ARG A 33 -12.10 15.48 12.76
CA ARG A 33 -11.94 14.29 13.61
C ARG A 33 -10.70 13.49 13.19
N PRO A 34 -9.95 12.92 14.15
CA PRO A 34 -8.76 12.15 13.84
C PRO A 34 -9.11 10.90 13.02
N VAL A 35 -8.28 10.60 12.03
CA VAL A 35 -8.44 9.43 11.15
C VAL A 35 -7.17 8.60 11.21
N ASN A 36 -7.30 7.38 11.73
CA ASN A 36 -6.20 6.43 11.84
C ASN A 36 -6.25 5.40 10.72
N ILE A 37 -5.27 5.48 9.82
CA ILE A 37 -5.16 4.65 8.62
C ILE A 37 -4.10 3.60 8.85
N ARG A 38 -4.54 2.34 8.86
CA ARG A 38 -3.65 1.18 8.94
C ARG A 38 -3.11 0.85 7.55
N LEU A 39 -1.78 0.73 7.44
CA LEU A 39 -1.13 0.28 6.21
C LEU A 39 -1.55 -1.14 5.82
N LEU A 40 -1.19 -1.55 4.60
CA LEU A 40 -1.52 -2.86 4.04
C LEU A 40 -1.12 -3.99 5.00
N ASP A 41 -2.13 -4.76 5.41
CA ASP A 41 -1.98 -5.87 6.35
C ASP A 41 -2.10 -7.28 5.72
N PRO A 42 -2.96 -7.56 4.73
CA PRO A 42 -3.08 -8.91 4.20
C PRO A 42 -1.83 -9.35 3.40
N PRO A 43 -1.50 -10.64 3.41
CA PRO A 43 -0.46 -11.21 2.55
C PRO A 43 -0.85 -11.14 1.07
N LEU A 44 0.15 -11.16 0.19
CA LEU A 44 -0.07 -10.95 -1.25
C LEU A 44 -0.87 -12.06 -1.94
N HIS A 45 -0.88 -13.28 -1.39
CA HIS A 45 -1.63 -14.40 -1.96
C HIS A 45 -3.15 -14.23 -1.85
N GLU A 46 -3.65 -13.40 -0.92
CA GLU A 46 -5.08 -13.07 -0.82
C GLU A 46 -5.58 -12.25 -2.02
N PHE A 47 -4.68 -11.67 -2.82
CA PHE A 47 -5.02 -10.92 -4.03
C PHE A 47 -4.86 -11.74 -5.32
N LEU A 48 -4.52 -13.02 -5.22
CA LEU A 48 -4.35 -13.89 -6.39
C LEU A 48 -5.61 -14.72 -6.66
N PRO A 49 -5.90 -15.02 -7.94
CA PRO A 49 -7.02 -15.88 -8.30
C PRO A 49 -6.81 -17.31 -7.80
N HIS A 50 -7.92 -18.00 -7.53
CA HIS A 50 -7.92 -19.36 -6.97
C HIS A 50 -8.39 -20.43 -7.97
N ASP A 51 -9.18 -20.04 -8.97
CA ASP A 51 -9.70 -20.93 -10.01
C ASP A 51 -8.96 -20.74 -11.34
N ASP A 52 -8.94 -21.81 -12.14
CA ASP A 52 -8.21 -21.85 -13.41
C ASP A 52 -8.76 -20.85 -14.45
N GLU A 53 -10.07 -20.55 -14.42
CA GLU A 53 -10.70 -19.61 -15.35
C GLU A 53 -10.19 -18.18 -15.11
N THR A 54 -10.22 -17.72 -13.85
CA THR A 54 -9.71 -16.39 -13.48
C THR A 54 -8.19 -16.29 -13.66
N ILE A 55 -7.46 -17.39 -13.51
CA ILE A 55 -6.02 -17.44 -13.84
C ILE A 55 -5.79 -17.19 -15.34
N GLU A 56 -6.58 -17.82 -16.20
CA GLU A 56 -6.48 -17.64 -17.65
C GLU A 56 -6.88 -16.22 -18.09
N GLU A 57 -7.90 -15.63 -17.47
CA GLU A 57 -8.28 -14.24 -17.71
C GLU A 57 -7.17 -13.27 -17.30
N LEU A 58 -6.64 -13.40 -16.08
CA LEU A 58 -5.54 -12.57 -15.61
C LEU A 58 -4.29 -12.72 -16.47
N ALA A 59 -4.01 -13.93 -16.98
CA ALA A 59 -2.89 -14.18 -17.89
C ALA A 59 -3.04 -13.40 -19.19
N LYS A 60 -4.26 -13.35 -19.76
CA LYS A 60 -4.57 -12.59 -20.98
C LYS A 60 -4.43 -11.09 -20.73
N ASP A 61 -4.99 -10.58 -19.63
CA ASP A 61 -4.94 -9.16 -19.29
C ASP A 61 -3.50 -8.67 -19.05
N MET A 62 -2.67 -9.52 -18.45
CA MET A 62 -1.26 -9.23 -18.19
C MET A 62 -0.34 -9.57 -19.38
N ASN A 63 -0.87 -10.19 -20.44
CA ASN A 63 -0.12 -10.68 -21.60
C ASN A 63 1.06 -11.59 -21.20
N ILE A 64 0.83 -12.53 -20.27
CA ILE A 64 1.80 -13.53 -19.81
C ILE A 64 1.21 -14.95 -19.90
N GLN A 65 2.06 -15.96 -19.70
CA GLN A 65 1.58 -17.34 -19.67
C GLN A 65 0.85 -17.66 -18.35
N ALA A 66 -0.26 -18.38 -18.42
CA ALA A 66 -0.98 -18.83 -17.22
C ALA A 66 -0.10 -19.66 -16.26
N SER A 67 0.91 -20.36 -16.80
CA SER A 67 1.90 -21.09 -16.01
C SER A 67 2.74 -20.18 -15.11
N GLU A 68 3.00 -18.93 -15.50
CA GLU A 68 3.72 -17.95 -14.69
C GLU A 68 2.89 -17.49 -13.50
N ILE A 69 1.58 -17.30 -13.70
CA ILE A 69 0.63 -16.98 -12.62
C ILE A 69 0.54 -18.16 -11.64
N LYS A 70 0.36 -19.39 -12.16
CA LYS A 70 0.32 -20.60 -11.33
C LYS A 70 1.60 -20.76 -10.50
N LYS A 71 2.76 -20.51 -11.11
CA LYS A 71 4.04 -20.52 -10.39
C LYS A 71 4.04 -19.50 -9.26
N ARG A 72 3.59 -18.27 -9.51
CA ARG A 72 3.55 -17.22 -8.50
C ARG A 72 2.60 -17.54 -7.34
N ILE A 73 1.44 -18.15 -7.63
CA ILE A 73 0.49 -18.63 -6.60
C ILE A 73 1.20 -19.63 -5.68
N VAL A 74 1.94 -20.58 -6.23
CA VAL A 74 2.71 -21.55 -5.45
C VAL A 74 3.83 -20.87 -4.65
N ASP A 75 4.57 -19.92 -5.26
CA ASP A 75 5.66 -19.21 -4.59
C ASP A 75 5.18 -18.34 -3.42
N LEU A 76 3.95 -17.83 -3.48
CA LEU A 76 3.33 -17.03 -2.43
C LEU A 76 2.43 -17.85 -1.49
N ALA A 77 2.27 -19.15 -1.73
CA ALA A 77 1.48 -20.01 -0.86
C ALA A 77 2.19 -20.21 0.48
N GLU A 78 1.47 -19.93 1.57
CA GLU A 78 2.00 -20.06 2.92
C GLU A 78 1.25 -21.13 3.68
N PHE A 79 1.96 -21.92 4.48
CA PHE A 79 1.34 -22.94 5.32
C PHE A 79 0.41 -22.33 6.38
N ASN A 80 0.79 -21.18 6.96
CA ASN A 80 0.01 -20.43 7.95
C ASN A 80 -0.04 -18.92 7.60
N PRO A 81 -0.98 -18.49 6.74
CA PRO A 81 -1.07 -17.09 6.29
C PRO A 81 -1.18 -16.05 7.40
N MET A 82 -1.84 -16.38 8.52
CA MET A 82 -1.97 -15.46 9.67
C MET A 82 -0.61 -15.09 10.28
N LEU A 83 0.39 -15.96 10.17
CA LEU A 83 1.74 -15.76 10.70
C LEU A 83 2.78 -15.51 9.60
N GLY A 84 2.33 -15.33 8.36
CA GLY A 84 3.17 -15.26 7.16
C GLY A 84 3.74 -13.88 6.86
N HIS A 85 4.01 -13.65 5.58
CA HIS A 85 4.65 -12.48 5.03
C HIS A 85 3.62 -11.39 4.73
N ARG A 86 3.30 -10.62 5.77
CA ARG A 86 2.21 -9.66 5.79
C ARG A 86 2.51 -8.46 6.71
N GLY A 87 1.69 -7.42 6.66
CA GLY A 87 1.84 -6.22 7.50
C GLY A 87 3.23 -5.56 7.42
N CYS A 88 3.80 -5.18 8.58
CA CYS A 88 5.11 -4.53 8.67
C CYS A 88 6.22 -5.29 7.92
N ARG A 89 6.20 -6.63 7.93
CA ARG A 89 7.20 -7.47 7.27
C ARG A 89 7.22 -7.23 5.76
N LEU A 90 6.03 -7.11 5.17
CA LEU A 90 5.84 -6.83 3.76
C LEU A 90 6.34 -5.43 3.41
N ALA A 91 6.08 -4.44 4.27
CA ALA A 91 6.60 -3.08 4.11
C ALA A 91 8.12 -2.98 4.26
N VAL A 92 8.76 -3.89 5.00
CA VAL A 92 10.23 -3.98 5.08
C VAL A 92 10.83 -4.55 3.80
N THR A 93 10.22 -5.58 3.20
CA THR A 93 10.74 -6.18 1.96
C THR A 93 10.37 -5.40 0.69
N TYR A 94 9.22 -4.73 0.69
CA TYR A 94 8.67 -3.95 -0.41
C TYR A 94 8.33 -2.54 0.07
N PRO A 95 9.36 -1.72 0.40
CA PRO A 95 9.17 -0.38 0.96
C PRO A 95 8.34 0.55 0.06
N GLU A 96 8.38 0.35 -1.25
CA GLU A 96 7.58 1.07 -2.24
C GLU A 96 6.07 1.03 -1.96
N ILE A 97 5.55 -0.03 -1.33
CA ILE A 97 4.14 -0.10 -0.91
C ILE A 97 3.86 0.95 0.17
N ALA A 98 4.70 1.02 1.20
CA ALA A 98 4.56 2.00 2.27
C ALA A 98 4.75 3.43 1.74
N VAL A 99 5.68 3.63 0.79
CA VAL A 99 5.87 4.92 0.11
C VAL A 99 4.60 5.34 -0.64
N MET A 100 4.02 4.47 -1.46
CA MET A 100 2.82 4.78 -2.22
C MET A 100 1.62 5.09 -1.30
N GLN A 101 1.38 4.26 -0.28
CA GLN A 101 0.29 4.51 0.67
C GLN A 101 0.50 5.82 1.44
N THR A 102 1.74 6.12 1.85
CA THR A 102 2.05 7.40 2.51
C THR A 102 1.78 8.58 1.57
N LYS A 103 2.19 8.48 0.29
CA LYS A 103 1.86 9.50 -0.72
C LYS A 103 0.36 9.73 -0.83
N ALA A 104 -0.43 8.66 -0.94
CA ALA A 104 -1.89 8.74 -1.04
C ALA A 104 -2.51 9.44 0.19
N ILE A 105 -2.10 9.03 1.39
CA ILE A 105 -2.60 9.56 2.67
C ILE A 105 -2.28 11.05 2.82
N ILE A 106 -1.04 11.45 2.57
CA ILE A 106 -0.56 12.82 2.79
C ILE A 106 -1.08 13.77 1.72
N ASN A 107 -1.08 13.38 0.44
CA ASN A 107 -1.65 14.20 -0.63
C ASN A 107 -3.14 14.44 -0.41
N ALA A 108 -3.88 13.42 0.01
CA ALA A 108 -5.30 13.56 0.35
C ALA A 108 -5.53 14.52 1.53
N ALA A 109 -4.70 14.42 2.59
CA ALA A 109 -4.79 15.32 3.72
C ALA A 109 -4.50 16.77 3.30
N ILE A 110 -3.46 17.00 2.50
CA ILE A 110 -3.10 18.32 1.96
C ILE A 110 -4.23 18.91 1.11
N GLU A 111 -4.84 18.11 0.24
CA GLU A 111 -5.94 18.52 -0.62
C GLU A 111 -7.13 19.00 0.21
N VAL A 112 -7.54 18.22 1.22
CA VAL A 112 -8.69 18.53 2.07
C VAL A 112 -8.38 19.68 3.04
N THR A 113 -7.14 19.80 3.51
CA THR A 113 -6.68 20.96 4.30
C THR A 113 -6.75 22.26 3.51
N LYS A 114 -6.43 22.25 2.22
CA LYS A 114 -6.58 23.43 1.34
C LYS A 114 -8.04 23.84 1.13
N GLU A 115 -8.98 22.92 1.33
CA GLU A 115 -10.43 23.20 1.33
C GLU A 115 -10.94 23.76 2.67
N GLY A 116 -10.08 23.86 3.69
CA GLY A 116 -10.38 24.51 4.98
C GLY A 116 -10.77 23.56 6.12
N VAL A 117 -10.59 22.25 5.96
CA VAL A 117 -10.79 21.25 7.02
C VAL A 117 -9.46 21.01 7.74
N ASN A 118 -9.44 20.93 9.07
CA ASN A 118 -8.20 20.61 9.79
C ASN A 118 -7.97 19.09 9.82
N VAL A 119 -7.19 18.57 8.86
CA VAL A 119 -6.90 17.13 8.78
C VAL A 119 -5.60 16.77 9.49
N GLU A 120 -5.70 15.90 10.51
CA GLU A 120 -4.56 15.32 11.23
C GLU A 120 -4.53 13.80 10.98
N PRO A 121 -3.77 13.32 9.98
CA PRO A 121 -3.75 11.91 9.62
C PRO A 121 -2.82 11.10 10.52
N ASP A 122 -3.35 10.02 11.12
CA ASP A 122 -2.56 9.04 11.86
C ASP A 122 -2.25 7.83 10.97
N ILE A 123 -0.97 7.46 10.84
CA ILE A 123 -0.54 6.29 10.07
C ILE A 123 -0.12 5.16 11.01
N MET A 124 -0.85 4.05 10.97
CA MET A 124 -0.61 2.86 11.78
C MET A 124 0.10 1.75 11.00
N ILE A 125 1.19 1.24 11.56
CA ILE A 125 1.97 0.11 11.01
C ILE A 125 1.47 -1.20 11.66
N PRO A 126 0.87 -2.13 10.89
CA PRO A 126 0.34 -3.38 11.44
C PRO A 126 1.44 -4.42 11.73
N LEU A 127 1.19 -5.32 12.69
CA LEU A 127 1.99 -6.52 12.96
C LEU A 127 3.48 -6.29 13.25
N VAL A 128 3.79 -5.20 13.96
CA VAL A 128 5.15 -4.95 14.48
C VAL A 128 5.49 -5.97 15.57
N GLY A 129 6.58 -6.72 15.39
CA GLY A 129 7.10 -7.65 16.39
C GLY A 129 8.36 -7.14 17.08
N ALA A 130 9.15 -6.29 16.42
CA ALA A 130 10.38 -5.73 16.96
C ALA A 130 10.52 -4.23 16.72
N LEU A 131 11.23 -3.55 17.63
CA LEU A 131 11.46 -2.10 17.54
C LEU A 131 12.16 -1.68 16.24
N ASN A 132 13.07 -2.51 15.73
CA ASN A 132 13.82 -2.18 14.51
C ASN A 132 12.94 -2.26 13.26
N GLU A 133 11.99 -3.21 13.20
CA GLU A 133 11.00 -3.27 12.11
C GLU A 133 10.17 -1.98 12.07
N PHE A 134 9.68 -1.55 13.23
CA PHE A 134 8.95 -0.30 13.35
C PHE A 134 9.78 0.90 12.90
N LYS A 135 11.03 1.01 13.35
CA LYS A 135 11.92 2.13 12.99
C LYS A 135 12.16 2.20 11.49
N VAL A 136 12.39 1.06 10.83
CA VAL A 136 12.62 1.01 9.37
C VAL A 136 11.41 1.56 8.63
N VAL A 137 10.22 1.03 8.92
CA VAL A 137 9.00 1.47 8.21
C VAL A 137 8.59 2.89 8.59
N LYS A 138 8.76 3.28 9.87
CA LYS A 138 8.53 4.66 10.32
C LYS A 138 9.40 5.66 9.57
N ASN A 139 10.70 5.36 9.40
CA ASN A 139 11.59 6.27 8.69
C ASN A 139 11.15 6.48 7.24
N ILE A 140 10.76 5.41 6.55
CA ILE A 140 10.22 5.48 5.18
C ILE A 140 8.98 6.39 5.13
N ILE A 141 8.04 6.22 6.06
CA ILE A 141 6.82 7.03 6.16
C ILE A 141 7.18 8.50 6.40
N VAL A 142 8.03 8.78 7.39
CA VAL A 142 8.39 10.15 7.77
C VAL A 142 9.16 10.86 6.65
N GLU A 143 10.13 10.20 6.03
CA GLU A 143 10.88 10.76 4.90
C GLU A 143 9.97 11.08 3.72
N THR A 144 9.06 10.16 3.39
CA THR A 144 8.08 10.35 2.31
C THR A 144 7.11 11.49 2.62
N ALA A 145 6.56 11.53 3.84
CA ALA A 145 5.62 12.56 4.26
C ALA A 145 6.26 13.94 4.28
N ASN A 146 7.46 14.06 4.84
CA ASN A 146 8.19 15.34 4.91
C ASN A 146 8.49 15.88 3.51
N ALA A 147 8.96 15.02 2.58
CA ALA A 147 9.23 15.44 1.22
C ALA A 147 7.99 16.05 0.53
N ILE A 148 6.83 15.42 0.69
CA ILE A 148 5.57 15.90 0.10
C ILE A 148 5.10 17.22 0.76
N ILE A 149 5.22 17.32 2.08
CA ILE A 149 4.82 18.52 2.84
C ILE A 149 5.70 19.71 2.44
N GLU A 150 7.03 19.50 2.38
CA GLU A 150 7.99 20.52 1.93
C GLU A 150 7.70 20.99 0.50
N GLU A 151 7.38 20.08 -0.42
CA GLU A 151 7.00 20.41 -1.80
C GLU A 151 5.66 21.19 -1.90
N SER A 152 4.75 20.94 -0.96
CA SER A 152 3.38 21.46 -1.03
C SER A 152 3.20 22.85 -0.40
N ASN A 153 4.22 23.38 0.29
CA ASN A 153 4.22 24.68 0.99
C ASN A 153 2.99 24.89 1.91
N VAL A 154 2.54 23.82 2.57
CA VAL A 154 1.44 23.86 3.55
C VAL A 154 2.00 23.85 4.96
#